data_AF-A0A4V2B1P8-F1
#
_entry.id   AF-A0A4V2B1P8-F1
#
_cell.length_a   1.000
_cell.length_b   1.000
_cell.length_c   1.000
_cell.angle_alpha   90.00
_cell.angle_beta   90.00
_cell.angle_gamma   90.00
#
_symmetry.space_group_name_H-M   'P 1'
#
loop_
_entity.id
_entity.type
_entity.pdbx_description
1 polymer ?
#
loop_
_entity_poly.entity_id
_entity_poly.type
_entity_poly.pdbx_seq_one_letter_code
_entity_poly.pdbx_strand_id
1 'polypeptide(L)'
;MQASFKTYFRFFGILSVFQTFAFAALAAPTFGAEFNFTNFEVRHGQAQASDVNSEVSESYRDAFMLEVMKVCGDCKVVTTENSYGVKTYKIVYPDKWYFVIATDPAVIEVQTKPSTAKQIENRLERIQKHIFDAAKAVGLDPASKVMGTEWAGSHIHVGATSALGEGREAVLALRNFMVDFSNHPELATGVFTNDHSNAPPIAELPVMQRELFKAVIA
;
A
#
# COMPACT_ATOMS: atom_id res chain seq x y z
N MET A 1 74.75 -46.24 32.47
CA MET A 1 74.31 -45.83 31.11
C MET A 1 72.79 -45.95 31.05
N GLN A 2 72.09 -44.86 31.32
CA GLN A 2 70.62 -44.78 31.30
C GLN A 2 70.17 -44.22 29.95
N ALA A 3 69.24 -44.94 29.30
CA ALA A 3 68.57 -44.52 28.08
C ALA A 3 67.45 -43.52 28.40
N SER A 4 67.36 -42.44 27.62
CA SER A 4 66.29 -41.44 27.70
C SER A 4 65.43 -41.52 26.43
N PHE A 5 64.18 -41.95 26.58
CA PHE A 5 63.15 -41.93 25.55
C PHE A 5 62.37 -40.62 25.69
N LYS A 6 62.38 -39.77 24.64
CA LYS A 6 61.52 -38.57 24.56
C LYS A 6 60.29 -38.88 23.71
N THR A 7 59.13 -38.88 24.37
CA THR A 7 57.81 -39.01 23.75
C THR A 7 57.36 -37.66 23.22
N TYR A 8 57.12 -37.54 21.90
CA TYR A 8 56.50 -36.37 21.29
C TYR A 8 54.97 -36.55 21.26
N PHE A 9 54.25 -35.78 22.08
CA PHE A 9 52.80 -35.63 21.98
C PHE A 9 52.47 -34.67 20.82
N ARG A 10 51.80 -35.18 19.78
CA ARG A 10 51.18 -34.35 18.72
C ARG A 10 49.76 -34.01 19.13
N PHE A 11 49.51 -32.75 19.46
CA PHE A 11 48.16 -32.18 19.59
C PHE A 11 47.53 -32.04 18.20
N PHE A 12 46.50 -32.83 17.91
CA PHE A 12 45.58 -32.59 16.80
C PHE A 12 44.59 -31.51 17.22
N GLY A 13 44.76 -30.30 16.70
CA GLY A 13 43.76 -29.23 16.84
C GLY A 13 42.59 -29.49 15.91
N ILE A 14 41.41 -29.76 16.48
CA ILE A 14 40.14 -29.81 15.75
C ILE A 14 39.75 -28.36 15.46
N LEU A 15 39.88 -27.93 14.21
CA LEU A 15 39.39 -26.64 13.74
C LEU A 15 37.87 -26.75 13.54
N SER A 16 37.09 -26.33 14.53
CA SER A 16 35.63 -26.21 14.39
C SER A 16 35.30 -25.06 13.44
N VAL A 17 34.92 -25.39 12.21
CA VAL A 17 34.35 -24.43 11.25
C VAL A 17 32.91 -24.14 11.70
N PHE A 18 32.72 -23.03 12.41
CA PHE A 18 31.39 -22.46 12.62
C PHE A 18 30.91 -21.85 11.29
N GLN A 19 30.11 -22.59 10.53
CA GLN A 19 29.31 -22.00 9.46
C GLN A 19 28.21 -21.14 10.10
N THR A 20 28.46 -19.84 10.20
CA THR A 20 27.40 -18.87 10.46
C THR A 20 26.49 -18.82 9.24
N PHE A 21 25.35 -19.50 9.30
CA PHE A 21 24.25 -19.23 8.38
C PHE A 21 23.76 -17.81 8.65
N ALA A 22 24.22 -16.86 7.84
CA ALA A 22 23.61 -15.54 7.79
C ALA A 22 22.22 -15.73 7.18
N PHE A 23 21.19 -15.76 8.03
CA PHE A 23 19.83 -15.55 7.58
C PHE A 23 19.80 -14.17 6.93
N ALA A 24 19.74 -14.13 5.60
CA ALA A 24 19.41 -12.90 4.91
C ALA A 24 18.03 -12.47 5.43
N ALA A 25 17.99 -11.38 6.20
CA ALA A 25 16.74 -10.79 6.63
C ALA A 25 15.95 -10.45 5.36
N LEU A 26 14.84 -11.15 5.13
CA LEU A 26 13.92 -10.82 4.05
C LEU A 26 13.55 -9.35 4.21
N ALA A 27 13.64 -8.59 3.11
CA ALA A 27 13.24 -7.19 3.11
C ALA A 27 11.79 -7.09 3.60
N ALA A 28 11.51 -6.15 4.50
CA ALA A 28 10.16 -5.99 5.03
C ALA A 28 9.18 -5.61 3.90
N PRO A 29 7.95 -6.16 3.90
CA PRO A 29 6.95 -5.83 2.88
C PRO A 29 6.65 -4.33 2.91
N THR A 30 6.34 -3.80 1.72
CA THR A 30 5.95 -2.42 1.53
C THR A 30 4.47 -2.29 1.24
N PHE A 31 3.88 -1.20 1.71
CA PHE A 31 2.47 -0.89 1.62
C PHE A 31 2.31 0.52 1.05
N GLY A 32 1.49 0.67 0.02
CA GLY A 32 1.00 1.96 -0.46
C GLY A 32 -0.40 2.18 0.11
N ALA A 33 -0.56 3.18 0.96
CA ALA A 33 -1.88 3.56 1.46
C ALA A 33 -2.55 4.53 0.49
N GLU A 34 -3.84 4.31 0.25
CA GLU A 34 -4.75 5.20 -0.43
C GLU A 34 -5.72 5.80 0.60
N PHE A 35 -5.96 7.10 0.52
CA PHE A 35 -6.88 7.82 1.38
C PHE A 35 -7.88 8.60 0.53
N ASN A 36 -9.16 8.38 0.78
CA ASN A 36 -10.23 9.02 0.01
C ASN A 36 -10.92 10.11 0.82
N PHE A 37 -11.03 11.29 0.22
CA PHE A 37 -11.63 12.48 0.83
C PHE A 37 -12.74 13.01 -0.06
N THR A 38 -13.83 13.48 0.54
CA THR A 38 -14.96 14.01 -0.22
C THR A 38 -15.75 15.02 0.59
N ASN A 39 -16.74 15.63 -0.05
CA ASN A 39 -17.80 16.41 0.57
C ASN A 39 -19.06 16.32 -0.30
N PHE A 40 -20.10 17.08 0.06
CA PHE A 40 -21.35 17.07 -0.69
C PHE A 40 -21.17 17.47 -2.16
N GLU A 41 -20.34 18.48 -2.44
CA GLU A 41 -20.14 19.03 -3.78
C GLU A 41 -19.35 18.07 -4.67
N VAL A 42 -18.25 17.50 -4.17
CA VAL A 42 -17.44 16.52 -4.92
C VAL A 42 -18.27 15.28 -5.25
N ARG A 43 -19.04 14.77 -4.26
CA ARG A 43 -19.88 13.57 -4.43
C ARG A 43 -20.97 13.75 -5.49
N HIS A 44 -21.62 14.91 -5.55
CA HIS A 44 -22.75 15.16 -6.45
C HIS A 44 -22.36 15.99 -7.69
N GLY A 45 -21.08 16.33 -7.83
CA GLY A 45 -20.57 17.16 -8.91
C GLY A 45 -20.22 16.37 -10.17
N GLN A 46 -20.41 15.05 -10.18
CA GLN A 46 -20.13 14.21 -11.34
C GLN A 46 -21.37 14.02 -12.21
N ALA A 47 -21.18 13.93 -13.54
CA ALA A 47 -22.28 13.71 -14.47
C ALA A 47 -22.75 12.24 -14.43
N GLN A 48 -21.80 11.32 -14.30
CA GLN A 48 -22.05 9.89 -14.11
C GLN A 48 -21.28 9.38 -12.89
N ALA A 49 -21.83 8.37 -12.22
CA ALA A 49 -21.22 7.77 -11.03
C ALA A 49 -19.86 7.10 -11.30
N SER A 50 -19.49 6.88 -12.56
CA SER A 50 -18.22 6.28 -12.99
C SER A 50 -17.21 7.30 -13.49
N ASP A 51 -17.54 8.59 -13.50
CA ASP A 51 -16.62 9.62 -13.99
C ASP A 51 -15.45 9.76 -13.02
N VAL A 52 -14.21 9.71 -13.53
CA VAL A 52 -12.99 9.81 -12.71
C VAL A 52 -12.70 11.24 -12.25
N ASN A 53 -13.41 12.23 -12.79
CA ASN A 53 -13.27 13.65 -12.47
C ASN A 53 -14.52 14.46 -12.84
N SER A 54 -14.64 15.65 -12.27
CA SER A 54 -15.51 16.73 -12.71
C SER A 54 -14.82 18.06 -12.45
N GLU A 55 -15.35 19.16 -13.01
CA GLU A 55 -14.80 20.50 -12.72
C GLU A 55 -14.76 20.78 -11.21
N VAL A 56 -15.78 20.32 -10.48
CA VAL A 56 -15.84 20.44 -9.02
C VAL A 56 -14.72 19.62 -8.37
N SER A 57 -14.59 18.32 -8.67
CA SER A 57 -13.55 17.51 -8.02
C SER A 57 -12.14 17.99 -8.36
N GLU A 58 -11.93 18.47 -9.59
CA GLU A 58 -10.68 19.09 -10.00
C GLU A 58 -10.34 20.36 -9.24
N SER A 59 -11.34 21.22 -8.97
CA SER A 59 -11.16 22.43 -8.17
C SER A 59 -10.75 22.11 -6.73
N TYR A 60 -11.36 21.08 -6.12
CA TYR A 60 -11.00 20.62 -4.77
C TYR A 60 -9.63 19.94 -4.73
N ARG A 61 -9.26 19.15 -5.76
CA ARG A 61 -7.90 18.59 -5.90
C ARG A 61 -6.86 19.72 -5.95
N ASP A 62 -7.11 20.74 -6.76
CA ASP A 62 -6.20 21.87 -6.95
C ASP A 62 -6.08 22.69 -5.64
N ALA A 63 -7.19 22.97 -4.97
CA ALA A 63 -7.21 23.65 -3.68
C ALA A 63 -6.47 22.84 -2.59
N PHE A 64 -6.70 21.53 -2.53
CA PHE A 64 -6.02 20.66 -1.58
C PHE A 64 -4.50 20.70 -1.81
N MET A 65 -4.03 20.56 -3.04
CA MET A 65 -2.60 20.70 -3.34
C MET A 65 -2.03 22.04 -2.86
N LEU A 66 -2.75 23.14 -3.07
CA LEU A 66 -2.31 24.46 -2.59
C LEU A 66 -2.19 24.52 -1.06
N GLU A 67 -3.12 23.93 -0.30
CA GLU A 67 -2.99 23.85 1.16
C GLU A 67 -1.79 23.02 1.60
N VAL A 68 -1.50 21.90 0.93
CA VAL A 68 -0.29 21.11 1.19
C VAL A 68 0.96 21.98 1.01
N MET A 69 1.01 22.78 -0.05
CA MET A 69 2.17 23.62 -0.36
C MET A 69 2.35 24.79 0.60
N LYS A 70 1.30 25.26 1.28
CA LYS A 70 1.45 26.26 2.36
C LYS A 70 2.18 25.69 3.58
N VAL A 71 2.03 24.40 3.85
CA VAL A 71 2.61 23.76 5.03
C VAL A 71 3.90 22.98 4.74
N CYS A 72 4.16 22.62 3.48
CA CYS A 72 5.39 21.95 3.07
C CYS A 72 6.33 22.89 2.29
N GLY A 73 7.16 23.64 3.01
CA GLY A 73 8.07 24.64 2.43
C GLY A 73 9.15 24.08 1.49
N ASP A 74 9.61 22.85 1.71
CA ASP A 74 10.69 22.23 0.91
C ASP A 74 10.17 21.13 -0.04
N CYS A 75 8.85 20.98 -0.18
CA CYS A 75 8.27 20.01 -1.11
C CYS A 75 8.39 20.50 -2.56
N LYS A 76 8.54 19.54 -3.48
CA LYS A 76 8.39 19.77 -4.92
C LYS A 76 7.06 19.20 -5.39
N VAL A 77 6.30 19.98 -6.16
CA VAL A 77 5.14 19.49 -6.90
C VAL A 77 5.61 19.04 -8.29
N VAL A 78 5.19 17.84 -8.70
CA VAL A 78 5.31 17.35 -10.08
C VAL A 78 3.90 17.09 -10.58
N THR A 79 3.51 17.80 -11.64
CA THR A 79 2.22 17.57 -12.31
C THR A 79 2.36 16.45 -13.32
N THR A 80 1.45 15.49 -13.26
CA THR A 80 1.37 14.34 -14.17
C THR A 80 -0.06 14.15 -14.65
N GLU A 81 -0.26 13.23 -15.59
CA GLU A 81 -1.60 12.76 -16.00
C GLU A 81 -1.73 11.28 -15.65
N ASN A 82 -2.93 10.86 -15.23
CA ASN A 82 -3.24 9.44 -15.03
C ASN A 82 -3.59 8.76 -16.37
N SER A 83 -3.96 7.47 -16.33
CA SER A 83 -4.35 6.69 -17.52
C SER A 83 -5.57 7.22 -18.26
N TYR A 84 -6.34 8.13 -17.64
CA TYR A 84 -7.52 8.77 -18.21
C TYR A 84 -7.23 10.18 -18.75
N GLY A 85 -5.97 10.62 -18.75
CA GLY A 85 -5.59 11.98 -19.17
C GLY A 85 -5.96 13.05 -18.15
N VAL A 86 -6.27 12.67 -16.91
CA VAL A 86 -6.65 13.60 -15.84
C VAL A 86 -5.42 14.02 -15.05
N LYS A 87 -5.31 15.33 -14.81
CA LYS A 87 -4.23 15.95 -14.04
C LYS A 87 -4.13 15.38 -12.62
N THR A 88 -2.90 15.10 -12.18
CA THR A 88 -2.57 14.66 -10.82
C THR A 88 -1.35 15.44 -10.29
N TYR A 89 -1.22 15.53 -8.97
CA TYR A 89 -0.08 16.20 -8.32
C TYR A 89 0.70 15.24 -7.46
N LYS A 90 1.95 14.99 -7.83
CA LYS A 90 2.91 14.25 -6.99
C LYS A 90 3.71 15.22 -6.13
N ILE A 91 3.49 15.16 -4.82
CA ILE A 91 4.19 15.97 -3.82
C ILE A 91 5.42 15.19 -3.34
N VAL A 92 6.62 15.66 -3.68
CA VAL A 92 7.90 14.99 -3.40
C VAL A 92 8.65 15.72 -2.30
N TYR A 93 8.98 15.01 -1.23
CA TYR A 93 9.75 15.53 -0.10
C TYR A 93 11.26 15.42 -0.34
N PRO A 94 12.09 16.19 0.39
CA PRO A 94 13.55 16.07 0.35
C PRO A 94 14.07 14.65 0.62
N ASP A 95 13.42 13.93 1.54
CA ASP A 95 13.71 12.53 1.89
C ASP A 95 13.23 11.50 0.85
N LYS A 96 12.76 11.96 -0.32
CA LYS A 96 12.23 11.16 -1.43
C LYS A 96 10.97 10.37 -1.09
N TRP A 97 10.35 10.62 0.07
CA TRP A 97 8.98 10.20 0.28
C TRP A 97 8.06 11.08 -0.56
N TYR A 98 6.93 10.53 -0.99
CA TYR A 98 5.97 11.28 -1.78
C TYR A 98 4.56 10.76 -1.56
N PHE A 99 3.59 11.56 -1.95
CA PHE A 99 2.23 11.12 -2.20
C PHE A 99 1.69 11.81 -3.46
N VAL A 100 0.64 11.24 -4.03
CA VAL A 100 -0.03 11.74 -5.24
C VAL A 100 -1.45 12.13 -4.85
N ILE A 101 -1.89 13.32 -5.26
CA ILE A 101 -3.27 13.79 -5.14
C ILE A 101 -3.91 13.66 -6.53
N ALA A 102 -4.99 12.90 -6.62
CA ALA A 102 -5.74 12.62 -7.84
C ALA A 102 -7.25 12.77 -7.59
N THR A 103 -8.03 12.67 -8.65
CA THR A 103 -9.49 12.52 -8.56
C THR A 103 -9.86 11.08 -8.92
N ASP A 104 -10.94 10.60 -8.30
CA ASP A 104 -11.57 9.31 -8.58
C ASP A 104 -13.11 9.49 -8.43
N PRO A 105 -13.98 8.53 -8.85
CA PRO A 105 -15.41 8.68 -8.69
C PRO A 105 -15.84 9.11 -7.29
N ALA A 106 -16.53 10.26 -7.24
CA ALA A 106 -17.04 10.92 -6.04
C ALA A 106 -16.01 11.30 -4.96
N VAL A 107 -14.69 11.19 -5.20
CA VAL A 107 -13.65 11.47 -4.19
C VAL A 107 -12.41 12.17 -4.75
N ILE A 108 -11.65 12.81 -3.87
CA ILE A 108 -10.24 13.14 -4.07
C ILE A 108 -9.42 12.03 -3.42
N GLU A 109 -8.59 11.37 -4.21
CA GLU A 109 -7.79 10.23 -3.80
C GLU A 109 -6.35 10.66 -3.52
N VAL A 110 -5.78 10.16 -2.43
CA VAL A 110 -4.38 10.35 -2.08
C VAL A 110 -3.64 9.01 -1.98
N GLN A 111 -2.72 8.77 -2.90
CA GLN A 111 -1.88 7.57 -2.90
C GLN A 111 -0.47 7.88 -2.37
N THR A 112 -0.02 7.14 -1.36
CA THR A 112 1.32 7.32 -0.76
C THR A 112 2.38 6.44 -1.40
N LYS A 113 3.65 6.87 -1.31
CA LYS A 113 4.80 6.04 -1.70
C LYS A 113 4.77 4.70 -0.93
N PRO A 114 4.94 3.55 -1.61
CA PRO A 114 5.13 2.27 -0.94
C PRO A 114 6.20 2.34 0.14
N SER A 115 5.81 2.01 1.36
CA SER A 115 6.62 2.17 2.57
C SER A 115 6.45 0.96 3.47
N THR A 116 7.46 0.58 4.23
CA THR A 116 7.29 -0.46 5.27
C THR A 116 6.37 0.06 6.39
N ALA A 117 5.74 -0.84 7.16
CA ALA A 117 4.92 -0.44 8.31
C ALA A 117 5.67 0.53 9.24
N LYS A 118 6.95 0.25 9.52
CA LYS A 118 7.78 1.12 10.35
C LYS A 118 8.00 2.51 9.75
N GLN A 119 8.16 2.58 8.43
CA GLN A 119 8.30 3.84 7.72
C GLN A 119 7.01 4.67 7.72
N ILE A 120 5.84 4.01 7.74
CA ILE A 120 4.53 4.66 7.88
C ILE A 120 4.36 5.20 9.30
N GLU A 121 4.65 4.40 10.33
CA GLU A 121 4.64 4.84 11.74
C GLU A 121 5.48 6.11 11.94
N ASN A 122 6.70 6.12 11.41
CA ASN A 122 7.61 7.26 11.51
C ASN A 122 7.13 8.50 10.74
N ARG A 123 6.06 8.39 9.95
CA ARG A 123 5.49 9.47 9.13
C ARG A 123 4.07 9.86 9.53
N LEU A 124 3.51 9.29 10.61
CA LEU A 124 2.13 9.56 11.02
C LEU A 124 1.85 11.05 11.21
N GLU A 125 2.74 11.80 11.87
CA GLU A 125 2.59 13.24 12.03
C GLU A 125 2.55 13.99 10.69
N ARG A 126 3.42 13.61 9.75
CA ARG A 126 3.45 14.18 8.41
C ARG A 126 2.19 13.85 7.62
N ILE A 127 1.72 12.60 7.70
CA ILE A 127 0.48 12.14 7.04
C ILE A 127 -0.71 12.93 7.61
N GLN A 128 -0.82 13.03 8.94
CA GLN A 128 -1.88 13.79 9.58
C GLN A 128 -1.87 15.25 9.08
N LYS A 129 -0.73 15.94 9.22
CA LYS A 129 -0.63 17.37 8.93
C LYS A 129 -0.79 17.69 7.44
N HIS A 130 -0.12 16.93 6.57
CA HIS A 130 -0.01 17.29 5.15
C HIS A 130 -1.03 16.56 4.25
N ILE A 131 -1.77 15.58 4.78
CA ILE A 131 -2.85 14.91 4.04
C ILE A 131 -4.19 15.23 4.70
N PHE A 132 -4.40 14.79 5.95
CA PHE A 132 -5.71 14.91 6.60
C PHE A 132 -6.07 16.35 6.97
N ASP A 133 -5.18 17.09 7.62
CA ASP A 133 -5.45 18.47 8.05
C ASP A 133 -5.55 19.41 6.83
N ALA A 134 -4.73 19.19 5.81
CA ALA A 134 -4.77 19.94 4.55
C ALA A 134 -6.05 19.66 3.74
N ALA A 135 -6.51 18.40 3.68
CA ALA A 135 -7.83 18.08 3.11
C ALA A 135 -8.95 18.78 3.90
N LYS A 136 -8.86 18.77 5.23
CA LYS A 136 -9.86 19.41 6.10
C LYS A 136 -9.91 20.93 5.90
N ALA A 137 -8.77 21.57 5.65
CA ALA A 137 -8.68 23.01 5.42
C ALA A 137 -9.44 23.46 4.15
N VAL A 138 -9.61 22.57 3.16
CA VAL A 138 -10.45 22.83 1.97
C VAL A 138 -11.85 22.24 2.08
N GLY A 139 -12.30 21.88 3.28
CA GLY A 139 -13.66 21.38 3.49
C GLY A 139 -13.90 19.96 2.97
N LEU A 140 -12.85 19.17 2.80
CA LEU A 140 -12.97 17.73 2.55
C LEU A 140 -12.90 16.95 3.88
N ASP A 141 -13.69 15.91 4.01
CA ASP A 141 -13.64 14.96 5.12
C ASP A 141 -13.33 13.56 4.57
N PRO A 142 -12.81 12.61 5.39
CA PRO A 142 -12.65 11.22 4.97
C PRO A 142 -13.96 10.68 4.38
N ALA A 143 -13.89 10.01 3.23
CA ALA A 143 -15.08 9.55 2.50
C ALA A 143 -15.99 8.68 3.37
N SER A 144 -15.41 7.86 4.25
CA SER A 144 -16.16 7.01 5.19
C SER A 144 -17.05 7.79 6.15
N LYS A 145 -16.67 9.02 6.49
CA LYS A 145 -17.46 9.92 7.34
C LYS A 145 -18.63 10.56 6.60
N VAL A 146 -18.50 10.77 5.28
CA VAL A 146 -19.49 11.49 4.45
C VAL A 146 -20.44 10.53 3.75
N MET A 147 -19.93 9.40 3.27
CA MET A 147 -20.64 8.42 2.44
C MET A 147 -20.97 7.12 3.18
N GLY A 148 -20.47 6.95 4.40
CA GLY A 148 -20.49 5.67 5.10
C GLY A 148 -19.36 4.75 4.64
N THR A 149 -19.23 3.60 5.30
CA THR A 149 -18.11 2.66 5.09
C THR A 149 -18.27 1.78 3.86
N GLU A 150 -19.48 1.58 3.36
CA GLU A 150 -19.76 0.72 2.19
C GLU A 150 -19.28 1.32 0.86
N TRP A 151 -19.05 2.64 0.83
CA TRP A 151 -18.70 3.38 -0.40
C TRP A 151 -17.39 4.15 -0.28
N ALA A 152 -16.70 4.01 0.85
CA ALA A 152 -15.41 4.65 1.10
C ALA A 152 -14.30 3.66 0.77
N GLY A 153 -14.08 3.45 -0.54
CA GLY A 153 -13.17 2.44 -1.08
C GLY A 153 -11.69 2.78 -0.95
N SER A 154 -11.20 3.13 0.24
CA SER A 154 -9.76 3.33 0.45
C SER A 154 -9.01 2.01 0.43
N HIS A 155 -7.96 1.92 -0.38
CA HIS A 155 -7.18 0.70 -0.56
C HIS A 155 -5.82 0.70 0.18
N ILE A 156 -5.33 -0.50 0.47
CA ILE A 156 -3.94 -0.73 0.87
C ILE A 156 -3.30 -1.63 -0.19
N HIS A 157 -2.34 -1.09 -0.93
CA HIS A 157 -1.59 -1.83 -1.95
C HIS A 157 -0.39 -2.51 -1.31
N VAL A 158 -0.31 -3.84 -1.39
CA VAL A 158 0.84 -4.61 -0.93
C VAL A 158 1.82 -4.81 -2.08
N GLY A 159 3.08 -4.42 -1.90
CA GLY A 159 4.10 -4.61 -2.93
C GLY A 159 4.44 -6.09 -3.12
N ALA A 160 3.94 -6.70 -4.20
CA ALA A 160 4.07 -8.14 -4.46
C ALA A 160 5.51 -8.65 -4.34
N THR A 161 6.48 -8.02 -5.02
CA THR A 161 7.90 -8.41 -4.93
C THR A 161 8.47 -8.22 -3.54
N SER A 162 8.12 -7.14 -2.85
CA SER A 162 8.60 -6.88 -1.48
C SER A 162 8.03 -7.86 -0.45
N ALA A 163 6.83 -8.41 -0.70
CA ALA A 163 6.14 -9.31 0.21
C ALA A 163 6.43 -10.80 -0.10
N LEU A 164 6.56 -11.15 -1.38
CA LEU A 164 6.60 -12.55 -1.84
C LEU A 164 7.95 -12.92 -2.47
N GLY A 165 8.82 -11.95 -2.75
CA GLY A 165 10.08 -12.16 -3.45
C GLY A 165 9.91 -12.22 -4.98
N GLU A 166 10.82 -12.94 -5.64
CA GLU A 166 10.83 -13.11 -7.09
C GLU A 166 10.91 -14.59 -7.49
N GLY A 167 10.59 -14.88 -8.76
CA GLY A 167 10.72 -16.21 -9.33
C GLY A 167 9.58 -17.18 -8.96
N ARG A 168 9.83 -18.47 -9.14
CA ARG A 168 8.82 -19.53 -8.99
C ARG A 168 8.22 -19.58 -7.59
N GLU A 169 9.04 -19.39 -6.56
CA GLU A 169 8.59 -19.43 -5.17
C GLU A 169 7.62 -18.28 -4.85
N ALA A 170 7.86 -17.08 -5.40
CA ALA A 170 6.95 -15.96 -5.25
C ALA A 170 5.58 -16.22 -5.89
N VAL A 171 5.55 -16.91 -7.04
CA VAL A 171 4.30 -17.33 -7.69
C VAL A 171 3.54 -18.35 -6.84
N LEU A 172 4.24 -19.32 -6.25
CA LEU A 172 3.63 -20.30 -5.34
C LEU A 172 3.11 -19.63 -4.06
N ALA A 173 3.86 -18.68 -3.51
CA ALA A 173 3.44 -17.89 -2.36
C ALA A 173 2.21 -17.03 -2.67
N LEU A 174 2.16 -16.38 -3.84
CA LEU A 174 0.99 -15.63 -4.30
C LEU A 174 -0.23 -16.54 -4.44
N ARG A 175 -0.08 -17.72 -5.06
CA ARG A 175 -1.16 -18.70 -5.19
C ARG A 175 -1.68 -19.11 -3.81
N ASN A 176 -0.79 -19.46 -2.88
CA ASN A 176 -1.20 -19.85 -1.53
C ASN A 176 -1.89 -18.68 -0.80
N PHE A 177 -1.37 -17.46 -0.93
CA PHE A 177 -2.02 -16.25 -0.42
C PHE A 177 -3.43 -16.07 -0.99
N MET A 178 -3.62 -16.24 -2.30
CA MET A 178 -4.95 -16.15 -2.93
C MET A 178 -5.91 -17.21 -2.40
N VAL A 179 -5.44 -18.45 -2.21
CA VAL A 179 -6.24 -19.54 -1.63
C VAL A 179 -6.62 -19.22 -0.18
N ASP A 180 -5.66 -18.79 0.64
CA ASP A 180 -5.90 -18.43 2.04
C ASP A 180 -6.87 -17.26 2.14
N PHE A 181 -6.65 -16.20 1.36
CA PHE A 181 -7.51 -15.02 1.31
C PHE A 181 -8.95 -15.36 0.85
N SER A 182 -9.09 -16.34 -0.04
CA SER A 182 -10.41 -16.82 -0.48
C SER A 182 -11.12 -17.67 0.56
N ASN A 183 -10.37 -18.41 1.38
CA ASN A 183 -10.90 -19.19 2.50
C ASN A 183 -11.16 -18.31 3.74
N HIS A 184 -10.57 -17.12 3.79
CA HIS A 184 -10.71 -16.11 4.84
C HIS A 184 -11.29 -14.79 4.29
N PRO A 185 -12.50 -14.82 3.71
CA PRO A 185 -13.09 -13.65 3.07
C PRO A 185 -13.30 -12.47 4.03
N GLU A 186 -13.35 -12.70 5.34
CA GLU A 186 -13.40 -11.66 6.38
C GLU A 186 -12.20 -10.71 6.34
N LEU A 187 -11.07 -11.15 5.79
CA LEU A 187 -9.89 -10.31 5.57
C LEU A 187 -10.07 -9.38 4.36
N ALA A 188 -10.87 -9.81 3.38
CA ALA A 188 -11.11 -9.13 2.11
C ALA A 188 -12.28 -8.16 2.17
N THR A 189 -13.39 -8.59 2.78
CA THR A 189 -14.58 -7.75 3.01
C THR A 189 -14.29 -6.65 4.04
N GLY A 190 -13.09 -6.62 4.60
CA GLY A 190 -12.65 -5.62 5.54
C GLY A 190 -13.03 -6.01 6.96
N VAL A 191 -12.02 -6.14 7.81
CA VAL A 191 -12.12 -6.50 9.24
C VAL A 191 -13.12 -5.61 10.01
N PHE A 192 -13.43 -4.42 9.50
CA PHE A 192 -14.29 -3.43 10.16
C PHE A 192 -15.63 -3.19 9.47
N THR A 193 -15.81 -3.56 8.19
CA THR A 193 -16.91 -3.02 7.37
C THR A 193 -17.72 -4.05 6.60
N ASN A 194 -17.20 -5.28 6.44
CA ASN A 194 -17.87 -6.36 5.73
C ASN A 194 -18.47 -5.93 4.36
N ASP A 195 -17.66 -5.24 3.55
CA ASP A 195 -17.99 -4.71 2.23
C ASP A 195 -17.95 -5.79 1.15
N HIS A 196 -19.07 -6.50 1.00
CA HIS A 196 -19.27 -7.48 -0.06
C HIS A 196 -19.57 -6.83 -1.42
N SER A 197 -19.86 -5.53 -1.46
CA SER A 197 -20.20 -4.85 -2.70
C SER A 197 -18.96 -4.62 -3.56
N ASN A 198 -17.86 -4.20 -2.92
CA ASN A 198 -16.59 -3.94 -3.56
C ASN A 198 -15.62 -5.13 -3.47
N ALA A 199 -15.69 -5.92 -2.38
CA ALA A 199 -14.82 -7.08 -2.16
C ALA A 199 -15.63 -8.37 -1.89
N PRO A 200 -16.52 -8.79 -2.81
CA PRO A 200 -17.30 -10.01 -2.62
C PRO A 200 -16.40 -11.24 -2.46
N PRO A 201 -16.71 -12.14 -1.51
CA PRO A 201 -16.07 -13.45 -1.43
C PRO A 201 -16.19 -14.21 -2.76
N ILE A 202 -15.20 -15.06 -3.07
CA ILE A 202 -15.24 -15.87 -4.31
C ILE A 202 -16.52 -16.70 -4.41
N ALA A 203 -17.05 -17.17 -3.28
CA ALA A 203 -18.29 -17.93 -3.23
C ALA A 203 -19.50 -17.13 -3.78
N GLU A 204 -19.48 -15.81 -3.69
CA GLU A 204 -20.57 -14.91 -4.12
C GLU A 204 -20.41 -14.44 -5.58
N LEU A 205 -19.25 -14.67 -6.20
CA LEU A 205 -19.01 -14.31 -7.59
C LEU A 205 -19.84 -15.17 -8.57
N PRO A 206 -20.17 -14.65 -9.77
CA PRO A 206 -20.77 -15.42 -10.86
C PRO A 206 -20.01 -16.72 -11.16
N VAL A 207 -20.75 -17.77 -11.54
CA VAL A 207 -20.20 -19.12 -11.82
C VAL A 207 -18.96 -19.08 -12.70
N MET A 208 -19.02 -18.31 -13.80
CA MET A 208 -17.90 -18.16 -14.73
C MET A 208 -16.63 -17.63 -14.05
N GLN A 209 -16.74 -16.64 -13.16
CA GLN A 209 -15.59 -16.07 -12.45
C GLN A 209 -15.01 -17.08 -11.45
N ARG A 210 -15.86 -17.87 -10.78
CA ARG A 210 -15.42 -18.93 -9.88
C ARG A 210 -14.65 -20.03 -10.61
N GLU A 211 -15.11 -20.43 -11.80
CA GLU A 211 -14.40 -21.42 -12.62
C GLU A 211 -13.06 -20.87 -13.15
N LEU A 212 -13.01 -19.59 -13.55
CA LEU A 212 -11.76 -18.95 -13.93
C LEU A 212 -10.76 -18.88 -12.76
N PHE A 213 -11.23 -18.58 -11.55
CA PHE A 213 -10.37 -18.59 -10.37
C PHE A 213 -9.76 -19.98 -10.12
N LYS A 214 -10.57 -21.06 -10.21
CA LYS A 214 -10.07 -22.43 -10.09
C LYS A 214 -8.96 -22.75 -11.09
N ALA A 215 -9.07 -22.26 -12.32
CA ALA A 215 -8.05 -22.46 -13.35
C ALA A 215 -6.73 -21.72 -13.05
N VAL A 216 -6.77 -20.62 -12.30
CA VAL A 216 -5.59 -19.83 -11.89
C VAL A 216 -4.85 -20.47 -10.72
N ILE A 217 -5.58 -21.13 -9.80
CA ILE A 217 -4.99 -21.71 -8.58
C ILE A 217 -4.66 -23.21 -8.68
N ALA A 218 -5.06 -23.89 -9.77
CA ALA A 218 -4.73 -25.29 -10.06
C ALA A 218 -3.27 -25.44 -10.54
#